data_AF-A0A653YL32-F1
#
_entry.id   AF-A0A653YL32-F1
#
_cell.length_a   1.000
_cell.length_b   1.000
_cell.length_c   1.000
_cell.angle_alpha   90.00
_cell.angle_beta   90.00
_cell.angle_gamma   90.00
#
_symmetry.space_group_name_H-M   'P 1'
#
loop_
_entity.id
_entity.type
_entity.pdbx_description
1 polymer ?
#
loop_
_entity_poly.entity_id
_entity_poly.type
_entity_poly.pdbx_seq_one_letter_code
_entity_poly.pdbx_strand_id
1 'polypeptide(L)'
;MSADRPFFLPAGTPGEAIERIFSLTGASDAGTRGEKRAVVELRDALALDIDTGVTSDLMGAAIADALGVGWEPGRFLDRHKLTLDALNALLEGATDAYADGSLRRLAEMRPSLLDGHEWARFVPARSKIEAVNRISMLTNSGPERLGPGGKEHKRVLVNLVSGMNLDVPISTKHGTAEALARAFGAPWSDTCISTQGTITLAGLNVLLAGAERRLGKLGVNRALLFGTPEEEGQALSAALVDGFSATRFPDGSERVHWDGRRTVKWLADNETGKANHTEWPGWFWEFQARTVLGRRFAPNPNPPRTKYGPEPFDYSLNFVWDFKAHTSCWKDPRTGQTKPGRASSPLNEALSVENCIEEQGLGFVMVGGLAVEDVDGAFKAWHDAFKDKPAAPSNSGKPRRRKAAFEPLYVDAFYFANTSALDAAKASGLVTGFKQGPQAPRVAGERGDDRGPKYNLSAKAVDSNLHVVRYYYPQKVPQP
;
A
#
# COMPACT_ATOMS: atom_id res chain seq x y z
N MET A 1 8.05 -17.25 -21.01
CA MET A 1 7.53 -18.08 -19.90
C MET A 1 7.83 -17.33 -18.61
N SER A 2 6.84 -16.96 -17.81
CA SER A 2 7.10 -16.36 -16.48
C SER A 2 7.72 -17.46 -15.63
N ALA A 3 8.96 -17.29 -15.18
CA ALA A 3 9.46 -18.10 -14.10
C ALA A 3 8.45 -17.98 -12.93
N ASP A 4 8.15 -19.11 -12.29
CA ASP A 4 7.31 -19.11 -11.10
C ASP A 4 8.07 -18.34 -10.02
N ARG A 5 7.55 -17.17 -9.64
CA ARG A 5 8.24 -16.21 -8.77
C ARG A 5 7.38 -16.00 -7.52
N PRO A 6 7.39 -16.97 -6.58
CA PRO A 6 6.48 -16.99 -5.45
C PRO A 6 6.63 -15.80 -4.49
N PHE A 7 7.77 -15.10 -4.52
CA PHE A 7 8.12 -14.01 -3.60
C PHE A 7 8.05 -12.62 -4.25
N PHE A 8 8.04 -12.53 -5.57
CA PHE A 8 7.97 -11.25 -6.28
C PHE A 8 6.53 -10.85 -6.58
N LEU A 9 6.14 -9.67 -6.11
CA LEU A 9 4.87 -9.04 -6.46
C LEU A 9 5.08 -8.08 -7.62
N PRO A 10 4.61 -8.38 -8.85
CA PRO A 10 4.67 -7.43 -9.94
C PRO A 10 3.83 -6.19 -9.62
N ALA A 11 4.34 -5.02 -10.00
CA ALA A 11 3.59 -3.78 -9.96
C ALA A 11 2.47 -3.81 -11.00
N GLY A 12 1.32 -3.25 -10.64
CA GLY A 12 0.13 -3.19 -11.47
C GLY A 12 0.04 -1.95 -12.36
N THR A 13 0.90 -0.95 -12.11
CA THR A 13 1.01 0.28 -12.90
C THR A 13 2.46 0.73 -13.00
N PRO A 14 2.82 1.53 -14.04
CA PRO A 14 4.15 2.14 -14.12
C PRO A 14 4.50 3.00 -12.90
N GLY A 15 3.53 3.78 -12.40
CA GLY A 15 3.70 4.62 -11.22
C GLY A 15 4.03 3.80 -9.97
N GLU A 16 3.35 2.68 -9.75
CA GLU A 16 3.67 1.76 -8.67
C GLU A 16 5.07 1.15 -8.82
N ALA A 17 5.46 0.76 -10.03
CA ALA A 17 6.79 0.19 -10.28
C ALA A 17 7.90 1.20 -9.94
N ILE A 18 7.75 2.45 -10.40
CA ILE A 18 8.64 3.57 -10.11
C ILE A 18 8.78 3.80 -8.60
N GLU A 19 7.66 3.84 -7.87
CA GLU A 19 7.67 4.02 -6.42
C GLU A 19 8.37 2.88 -5.69
N ARG A 20 8.18 1.64 -6.15
CA ARG A 20 8.87 0.48 -5.59
C ARG A 20 10.37 0.50 -5.89
N ILE A 21 10.79 0.93 -7.07
CA ILE A 21 12.22 1.14 -7.41
C ILE A 21 12.83 2.19 -6.46
N PHE A 22 12.19 3.36 -6.31
CA PHE A 22 12.62 4.35 -5.32
C PHE A 22 12.68 3.77 -3.90
N SER A 23 11.76 2.86 -3.58
CA SER A 23 11.71 2.16 -2.29
C SER A 23 12.88 1.24 -2.04
N LEU A 24 13.35 0.52 -3.06
CA LEU A 24 14.55 -0.31 -3.01
C LEU A 24 15.81 0.55 -2.94
N THR A 25 15.97 1.52 -3.84
CA THR A 25 17.18 2.36 -3.92
C THR A 25 17.31 3.33 -2.75
N GLY A 26 16.22 3.64 -2.03
CA GLY A 26 16.26 4.66 -0.99
C GLY A 26 16.11 6.09 -1.53
N ALA A 27 15.94 6.29 -2.84
CA ALA A 27 15.65 7.59 -3.42
C ALA A 27 14.20 8.06 -3.13
N SER A 28 13.94 9.33 -3.41
CA SER A 28 12.61 9.95 -3.31
C SER A 28 12.19 10.61 -4.61
N ASP A 29 10.89 10.55 -4.93
CA ASP A 29 10.36 11.28 -6.08
C ASP A 29 10.29 12.78 -5.78
N ALA A 30 11.00 13.59 -6.56
CA ALA A 30 11.01 15.05 -6.45
C ALA A 30 10.46 15.75 -7.71
N GLY A 31 9.73 15.08 -8.62
CA GLY A 31 9.08 15.81 -9.71
C GLY A 31 8.59 15.04 -10.93
N THR A 32 8.55 15.73 -12.07
CA THR A 32 7.71 15.42 -13.25
C THR A 32 8.29 14.37 -14.22
N ARG A 33 9.43 13.73 -13.91
CA ARG A 33 10.08 12.72 -14.76
C ARG A 33 10.38 11.41 -14.01
N GLY A 34 9.36 10.88 -13.33
CA GLY A 34 9.48 9.72 -12.43
C GLY A 34 10.14 8.48 -13.05
N GLU A 35 9.81 8.14 -14.30
CA GLU A 35 10.37 6.95 -14.98
C GLU A 35 11.87 7.06 -15.22
N LYS A 36 12.32 8.06 -16.01
CA LYS A 36 13.75 8.27 -16.29
C LYS A 36 14.54 8.44 -14.99
N ARG A 37 13.97 9.12 -13.99
CA ARG A 37 14.62 9.26 -12.70
C ARG A 37 14.77 7.91 -11.99
N ALA A 38 13.72 7.11 -11.87
CA ALA A 38 13.83 5.79 -11.22
C ALA A 38 14.90 4.91 -11.84
N VAL A 39 15.04 4.94 -13.18
CA VAL A 39 16.09 4.22 -13.89
C VAL A 39 17.48 4.77 -13.56
N VAL A 40 17.64 6.10 -13.49
CA VAL A 40 18.89 6.76 -13.07
C VAL A 40 19.26 6.43 -11.63
N GLU A 41 18.31 6.48 -10.69
CA GLU A 41 18.56 6.12 -9.29
C GLU A 41 18.92 4.64 -9.16
N LEU A 42 18.30 3.77 -9.96
CA LEU A 42 18.62 2.34 -9.97
C LEU A 42 20.04 2.09 -10.51
N ARG A 43 20.44 2.78 -11.58
CA ARG A 43 21.82 2.79 -12.08
C ARG A 43 22.81 3.20 -10.97
N ASP A 44 22.52 4.29 -10.26
CA ASP A 44 23.40 4.83 -9.23
C ASP A 44 23.48 3.89 -8.02
N ALA A 45 22.37 3.27 -7.64
CA ALA A 45 22.29 2.26 -6.58
C ALA A 45 23.10 1.00 -6.92
N LEU A 46 23.19 0.65 -8.22
CA LEU A 46 24.02 -0.44 -8.74
C LEU A 46 25.47 -0.01 -9.03
N ALA A 47 25.80 1.28 -8.87
CA ALA A 47 27.10 1.86 -9.18
C ALA A 47 27.57 1.61 -10.63
N LEU A 48 26.64 1.67 -11.59
CA LEU A 48 26.94 1.47 -13.00
C LEU A 48 27.44 2.76 -13.66
N ASP A 49 28.55 2.67 -14.40
CA ASP A 49 29.09 3.78 -15.18
C ASP A 49 28.37 3.91 -16.53
N ILE A 50 27.14 4.44 -16.48
CA ILE A 50 26.28 4.68 -17.66
C ILE A 50 25.93 6.17 -17.71
N ASP A 51 26.20 6.84 -18.83
CA ASP A 51 25.89 8.26 -19.01
C ASP A 51 24.38 8.56 -18.83
N THR A 52 24.04 9.56 -18.00
CA THR A 52 22.66 10.07 -17.81
C THR A 52 22.02 10.62 -19.10
N GLY A 53 22.85 11.00 -20.08
CA GLY A 53 22.46 11.58 -21.35
C GLY A 53 21.79 10.59 -22.30
N VAL A 54 21.98 9.28 -22.10
CA VAL A 54 21.38 8.25 -22.95
C VAL A 54 19.86 8.16 -22.76
N THR A 55 19.23 7.54 -23.74
CA THR A 55 17.79 7.25 -23.77
C THR A 55 17.45 6.12 -22.78
N SER A 56 16.20 6.09 -22.29
CA SER A 56 15.75 5.12 -21.28
C SER A 56 15.85 3.66 -21.75
N ASP A 57 15.82 3.42 -23.06
CA ASP A 57 16.00 2.12 -23.69
C ASP A 57 17.41 1.54 -23.48
N LEU A 58 18.45 2.31 -23.80
CA LEU A 58 19.85 1.93 -23.64
C LEU A 58 20.20 1.79 -22.16
N MET A 59 19.72 2.71 -21.33
CA MET A 59 19.94 2.64 -19.89
C MET A 59 19.23 1.43 -19.27
N GLY A 60 17.97 1.18 -19.65
CA GLY A 60 17.20 0.04 -19.17
C GLY A 60 17.83 -1.30 -19.55
N ALA A 61 18.31 -1.44 -20.80
CA ALA A 61 18.98 -2.66 -21.26
C ALA A 61 20.28 -2.93 -20.48
N ALA A 62 21.10 -1.90 -20.25
CA ALA A 62 22.35 -2.04 -19.52
C ALA A 62 22.13 -2.36 -18.03
N ILE A 63 21.10 -1.77 -17.40
CA ILE A 63 20.70 -2.13 -16.04
C ILE A 63 20.19 -3.57 -15.98
N ALA A 64 19.38 -3.99 -16.96
CA ALA A 64 18.86 -5.35 -17.01
C ALA A 64 20.00 -6.38 -17.12
N ASP A 65 21.01 -6.12 -17.94
CA ASP A 65 22.22 -6.94 -18.04
C ASP A 65 22.95 -7.04 -16.68
N ALA A 66 23.15 -5.91 -16.00
CA ALA A 66 23.78 -5.89 -14.67
C ALA A 66 22.97 -6.64 -13.60
N LEU A 67 21.65 -6.68 -13.73
CA LEU A 67 20.73 -7.40 -12.85
C LEU A 67 20.51 -8.87 -13.25
N GLY A 68 21.12 -9.34 -14.35
CA GLY A 68 20.91 -10.70 -14.87
C GLY A 68 19.50 -10.95 -15.42
N VAL A 69 18.79 -9.89 -15.83
CA VAL A 69 17.43 -9.94 -16.35
C VAL A 69 17.44 -9.94 -17.88
N GLY A 70 16.83 -10.95 -18.50
CA GLY A 70 16.70 -11.02 -19.96
C GLY A 70 15.93 -9.83 -20.52
N TRP A 71 16.51 -9.10 -21.50
CA TRP A 71 15.93 -7.90 -22.09
C TRP A 71 15.37 -8.14 -23.50
N GLU A 72 14.07 -7.93 -23.68
CA GLU A 72 13.37 -8.11 -24.97
C GLU A 72 12.80 -6.76 -25.46
N PRO A 73 13.50 -6.04 -26.38
CA PRO A 73 13.10 -4.70 -26.79
C PRO A 73 11.65 -4.58 -27.31
N GLY A 74 11.18 -5.55 -28.09
CA GLY A 74 9.83 -5.55 -28.66
C GLY A 74 8.72 -5.72 -27.62
N ARG A 75 9.05 -6.19 -26.41
CA ARG A 75 8.14 -6.30 -25.27
C ARG A 75 8.30 -5.13 -24.31
N PHE A 76 9.52 -4.65 -24.15
CA PHE A 76 9.89 -3.72 -23.08
C PHE A 76 9.83 -2.25 -23.47
N LEU A 77 9.79 -1.93 -24.76
CA LEU A 77 9.80 -0.56 -25.24
C LEU A 77 8.54 -0.22 -26.02
N ASP A 78 7.94 0.93 -25.70
CA ASP A 78 7.07 1.67 -26.62
C ASP A 78 7.82 2.93 -27.06
N ARG A 79 8.38 2.87 -28.28
CA ARG A 79 9.34 3.85 -28.81
C ARG A 79 10.57 3.98 -27.90
N HIS A 80 10.63 5.03 -27.07
CA HIS A 80 11.72 5.28 -26.11
C HIS A 80 11.25 5.23 -24.65
N LYS A 81 9.99 4.84 -24.42
CA LYS A 81 9.39 4.73 -23.08
C LYS A 81 9.46 3.28 -22.61
N LEU A 82 9.81 3.07 -21.35
CA LEU A 82 9.73 1.77 -20.73
C LEU A 82 8.27 1.40 -20.50
N THR A 83 7.90 0.20 -20.95
CA THR A 83 6.59 -0.38 -20.63
C THR A 83 6.54 -0.84 -19.17
N LEU A 84 5.33 -1.13 -18.66
CA LEU A 84 5.17 -1.76 -17.34
C LEU A 84 5.94 -3.10 -17.24
N ASP A 85 5.96 -3.88 -18.31
CA ASP A 85 6.70 -5.14 -18.35
C ASP A 85 8.21 -4.93 -18.18
N ALA A 86 8.75 -3.87 -18.78
CA ALA A 86 10.15 -3.49 -18.61
C ALA A 86 10.45 -3.04 -17.19
N LEU A 87 9.60 -2.16 -16.63
CA LEU A 87 9.75 -1.68 -15.26
C LEU A 87 9.63 -2.83 -14.25
N ASN A 88 8.74 -3.79 -14.46
CA ASN A 88 8.62 -4.98 -13.62
C ASN A 88 9.84 -5.90 -13.73
N ALA A 89 10.42 -6.04 -14.92
CA ALA A 89 11.66 -6.81 -15.12
C ALA A 89 12.84 -6.17 -14.35
N LEU A 90 12.99 -4.84 -14.43
CA LEU A 90 14.00 -4.10 -13.66
C LEU A 90 13.73 -4.13 -12.15
N LEU A 91 12.48 -3.93 -11.74
CA LEU A 91 12.06 -3.94 -10.34
C LEU A 91 12.33 -5.30 -9.68
N GLU A 92 12.08 -6.39 -10.40
CA GLU A 92 12.39 -7.73 -9.94
C GLU A 92 13.89 -7.93 -9.74
N GLY A 93 14.72 -7.69 -10.76
CA GLY A 93 16.16 -7.84 -10.62
C GLY A 93 16.71 -6.95 -9.49
N ALA A 94 16.16 -5.75 -9.33
CA ALA A 94 16.48 -4.86 -8.22
C ALA A 94 16.02 -5.41 -6.86
N THR A 95 14.93 -6.17 -6.81
CA THR A 95 14.43 -6.83 -5.59
C THR A 95 15.39 -7.95 -5.19
N ASP A 96 15.85 -8.76 -6.14
CA ASP A 96 16.84 -9.82 -5.92
C ASP A 96 18.18 -9.24 -5.46
N ALA A 97 18.66 -8.19 -6.14
CA ALA A 97 19.87 -7.44 -5.76
C ALA A 97 19.72 -6.74 -4.39
N TYR A 98 18.52 -6.38 -3.99
CA TYR A 98 18.28 -5.84 -2.66
C TYR A 98 18.30 -6.93 -1.59
N ALA A 99 17.76 -8.11 -1.89
CA ALA A 99 17.74 -9.26 -0.99
C ALA A 99 19.15 -9.84 -0.76
N ASP A 100 19.99 -9.89 -1.79
CA ASP A 100 21.38 -10.37 -1.68
C ASP A 100 22.38 -9.33 -1.15
N GLY A 101 21.94 -8.07 -1.02
CA GLY A 101 22.74 -6.96 -0.51
C GLY A 101 23.68 -6.30 -1.53
N SER A 102 23.56 -6.63 -2.82
CA SER A 102 24.34 -6.03 -3.91
C SER A 102 23.80 -4.66 -4.37
N LEU A 103 22.52 -4.36 -4.10
CA LEU A 103 21.91 -3.05 -4.36
C LEU A 103 22.20 -2.08 -3.21
N ARG A 104 22.94 -1.00 -3.50
CA ARG A 104 23.23 0.03 -2.50
C ARG A 104 22.01 0.92 -2.28
N ARG A 105 21.75 1.30 -1.03
CA ARG A 105 20.81 2.38 -0.74
C ARG A 105 21.49 3.74 -0.91
N LEU A 106 20.91 4.59 -1.73
CA LEU A 106 21.37 5.95 -1.99
C LEU A 106 21.25 6.80 -0.72
N ALA A 107 22.27 7.62 -0.49
CA ALA A 107 22.40 8.43 0.71
C ALA A 107 21.36 9.56 0.81
N GLU A 108 20.59 9.82 -0.25
CA GLU A 108 19.67 10.97 -0.35
C GLU A 108 18.68 11.09 0.82
N MET A 109 18.30 9.98 1.45
CA MET A 109 17.37 9.99 2.58
C MET A 109 18.04 10.09 3.94
N ARG A 110 19.37 9.94 4.03
CA ARG A 110 20.10 10.09 5.29
C ARG A 110 20.27 11.61 5.53
N PRO A 111 19.78 12.15 6.66
CA PRO A 111 20.06 13.53 7.01
C PRO A 111 21.57 13.77 7.02
N SER A 112 22.06 14.87 6.44
CA SER A 112 23.49 15.22 6.44
C SER A 112 24.10 15.34 7.84
N LEU A 113 23.26 15.59 8.84
CA LEU A 113 23.64 15.52 10.25
C LEU A 113 24.20 14.14 10.65
N LEU A 114 23.84 13.07 9.94
CA LEU A 114 24.24 11.68 10.21
C LEU A 114 25.31 11.17 9.23
N ASP A 115 26.12 12.04 8.63
CA ASP A 115 27.18 11.62 7.68
C ASP A 115 28.41 10.99 8.37
N GLY A 116 28.52 11.11 9.70
CA GLY A 116 29.62 10.52 10.48
C GLY A 116 29.70 8.99 10.39
N HIS A 117 30.92 8.44 10.46
CA HIS A 117 31.17 7.00 10.33
C HIS A 117 30.42 6.16 11.39
N GLU A 118 30.17 6.71 12.57
CA GLU A 118 29.40 6.07 13.63
C GLU A 118 27.92 5.85 13.27
N TRP A 119 27.41 6.55 12.24
CA TRP A 119 26.07 6.41 11.69
C TRP A 119 26.06 5.67 10.35
N ALA A 120 27.20 5.18 9.86
CA ALA A 120 27.31 4.57 8.53
C ALA A 120 26.35 3.38 8.33
N ARG A 121 26.03 2.65 9.40
CA ARG A 121 25.07 1.54 9.42
C ARG A 121 23.62 1.96 9.66
N PHE A 122 23.38 3.21 10.05
CA PHE A 122 22.03 3.73 10.16
C PHE A 122 21.40 3.74 8.78
N VAL A 123 20.18 3.25 8.70
CA VAL A 123 19.41 3.40 7.49
C VAL A 123 18.14 4.20 7.83
N PRO A 124 17.88 5.30 7.11
CA PRO A 124 16.82 6.26 7.41
C PRO A 124 15.44 5.67 7.14
N ALA A 125 14.44 6.10 7.91
CA ALA A 125 13.04 5.88 7.59
C ALA A 125 12.64 6.74 6.37
N ARG A 126 11.82 6.17 5.49
CA ARG A 126 11.36 6.83 4.26
C ARG A 126 10.27 7.86 4.51
N SER A 127 9.50 7.65 5.58
CA SER A 127 8.35 8.47 5.90
C SER A 127 8.25 8.72 7.40
N LYS A 128 7.52 9.77 7.79
CA LYS A 128 7.25 10.04 9.20
C LYS A 128 6.55 8.87 9.89
N ILE A 129 5.61 8.22 9.21
CA ILE A 129 4.87 7.08 9.78
C ILE A 129 5.79 5.89 10.03
N GLU A 130 6.73 5.60 9.12
CA GLU A 130 7.75 4.57 9.35
C GLU A 130 8.64 4.95 10.54
N ALA A 131 9.10 6.20 10.60
CA ALA A 131 9.99 6.66 11.66
C ALA A 131 9.35 6.53 13.05
N VAL A 132 8.10 6.97 13.22
CA VAL A 132 7.40 6.88 14.52
C VAL A 132 7.07 5.44 14.91
N ASN A 133 6.76 4.56 13.94
CA ASN A 133 6.53 3.14 14.23
C ASN A 133 7.84 2.45 14.63
N ARG A 134 8.95 2.73 13.92
CA ARG A 134 10.29 2.22 14.31
C ARG A 134 10.69 2.67 15.70
N ILE A 135 10.49 3.96 16.04
CA ILE A 135 10.76 4.48 17.38
C ILE A 135 9.91 3.75 18.44
N SER A 136 8.61 3.57 18.17
CA SER A 136 7.69 2.93 19.12
C SER A 136 8.02 1.46 19.36
N MET A 137 8.59 0.78 18.35
CA MET A 137 9.10 -0.58 18.51
C MET A 137 10.35 -0.68 19.38
N LEU A 138 11.19 0.36 19.43
CA LEU A 138 12.33 0.38 20.35
C LEU A 138 11.88 0.32 21.82
N THR A 139 10.65 0.73 22.10
CA THR A 139 10.04 0.80 23.44
C THR A 139 8.81 -0.08 23.62
N ASN A 140 8.53 -0.99 22.68
CA ASN A 140 7.34 -1.87 22.68
C ASN A 140 6.03 -1.12 22.98
N SER A 141 5.88 0.09 22.43
CA SER A 141 4.73 0.96 22.68
C SER A 141 3.57 0.72 21.70
N GLY A 142 3.72 -0.27 20.80
CA GLY A 142 2.77 -0.62 19.76
C GLY A 142 2.79 0.32 18.55
N PRO A 143 1.92 0.08 17.56
CA PRO A 143 1.85 0.88 16.34
C PRO A 143 1.39 2.31 16.59
N GLU A 144 1.98 3.24 15.86
CA GLU A 144 1.63 4.66 15.92
C GLU A 144 0.93 5.14 14.66
N ARG A 145 0.17 6.22 14.83
CA ARG A 145 -0.49 6.93 13.72
C ARG A 145 0.08 8.34 13.59
N LEU A 146 -0.15 8.97 12.44
CA LEU A 146 0.07 10.41 12.34
C LEU A 146 -1.22 11.15 12.72
N GLY A 147 -1.05 12.27 13.40
CA GLY A 147 -2.11 13.23 13.65
C GLY A 147 -2.41 14.11 12.42
N PRO A 148 -3.37 15.04 12.54
CA PRO A 148 -3.80 15.91 11.46
C PRO A 148 -2.64 16.61 10.74
N GLY A 149 -2.64 16.56 9.41
CA GLY A 149 -1.56 17.12 8.58
C GLY A 149 -0.27 16.29 8.58
N GLY A 150 -0.33 15.00 8.88
CA GLY A 150 0.84 14.12 8.88
C GLY A 150 1.82 14.39 10.03
N LYS A 151 1.31 14.89 11.15
CA LYS A 151 2.12 15.34 12.29
C LYS A 151 2.30 14.21 13.31
N GLU A 152 3.51 14.00 13.78
CA GLU A 152 3.80 13.04 14.85
C GLU A 152 3.13 13.44 16.18
N HIS A 153 2.68 12.44 16.94
CA HIS A 153 2.13 12.67 18.27
C HIS A 153 3.23 12.90 19.30
N LYS A 154 2.97 13.75 20.30
CA LYS A 154 3.91 13.97 21.44
C LYS A 154 4.19 12.66 22.19
N ARG A 155 3.22 11.73 22.24
CA ARG A 155 3.35 10.44 22.93
C ARG A 155 4.54 9.62 22.44
N VAL A 156 4.93 9.73 21.16
CA VAL A 156 6.08 9.01 20.60
C VAL A 156 7.37 9.35 21.37
N LEU A 157 7.55 10.64 21.70
CA LEU A 157 8.71 11.11 22.47
C LEU A 157 8.59 10.69 23.94
N VAL A 158 7.40 10.79 24.52
CA VAL A 158 7.14 10.40 25.92
C VAL A 158 7.40 8.91 26.12
N ASN A 159 6.92 8.07 25.20
CA ASN A 159 7.15 6.64 25.18
C ASN A 159 8.64 6.32 25.06
N LEU A 160 9.38 7.11 24.26
CA LEU A 160 10.83 6.95 24.14
C LEU A 160 11.56 7.29 25.45
N VAL A 161 11.19 8.39 26.12
CA VAL A 161 11.73 8.75 27.45
C VAL A 161 11.47 7.64 28.46
N SER A 162 10.21 7.25 28.62
CA SER A 162 9.79 6.26 29.63
C SER A 162 10.31 4.86 29.32
N GLY A 163 10.17 4.40 28.08
CA GLY A 163 10.53 3.05 27.67
C GLY A 163 12.03 2.78 27.66
N MET A 164 12.85 3.83 27.54
CA MET A 164 14.31 3.73 27.67
C MET A 164 14.83 4.15 29.05
N ASN A 165 13.93 4.44 30.01
CA ASN A 165 14.24 4.88 31.37
C ASN A 165 15.24 6.06 31.40
N LEU A 166 14.96 7.10 30.61
CA LEU A 166 15.84 8.27 30.47
C LEU A 166 15.42 9.37 31.44
N ASP A 167 16.39 9.99 32.10
CA ASP A 167 16.18 11.22 32.87
C ASP A 167 16.17 12.44 31.94
N VAL A 168 15.09 12.57 31.16
CA VAL A 168 14.90 13.63 30.17
C VAL A 168 13.61 14.41 30.48
N PRO A 169 13.65 15.75 30.60
CA PRO A 169 12.47 16.53 30.92
C PRO A 169 11.46 16.52 29.77
N ILE A 170 10.21 16.16 30.08
CA ILE A 170 9.09 16.20 29.14
C ILE A 170 8.49 17.61 29.13
N SER A 171 8.78 18.39 28.08
CA SER A 171 8.37 19.78 27.94
C SER A 171 7.50 19.98 26.69
N THR A 172 7.95 20.77 25.70
CA THR A 172 7.34 20.88 24.37
C THR A 172 7.79 19.71 23.48
N LYS A 173 7.17 19.51 22.32
CA LYS A 173 7.64 18.47 21.38
C LYS A 173 9.11 18.71 20.99
N HIS A 174 9.44 19.95 20.64
CA HIS A 174 10.79 20.34 20.25
C HIS A 174 11.78 20.20 21.40
N GLY A 175 11.46 20.73 22.58
CA GLY A 175 12.34 20.65 23.74
C GLY A 175 12.58 19.20 24.20
N THR A 176 11.54 18.36 24.19
CA THR A 176 11.67 16.93 24.52
C THR A 176 12.52 16.20 23.48
N ALA A 177 12.32 16.48 22.19
CA ALA A 177 13.09 15.85 21.11
C ALA A 177 14.57 16.25 21.14
N GLU A 178 14.87 17.53 21.31
CA GLU A 178 16.26 18.00 21.43
C GLU A 178 16.95 17.39 22.65
N ALA A 179 16.25 17.30 23.79
CA ALA A 179 16.79 16.68 25.00
C ALA A 179 17.04 15.17 24.82
N LEU A 180 16.14 14.46 24.11
CA LEU A 180 16.36 13.06 23.71
C LEU A 180 17.59 12.92 22.79
N ALA A 181 17.72 13.77 21.77
CA ALA A 181 18.86 13.74 20.85
C ALA A 181 20.18 13.93 21.61
N ARG A 182 20.23 14.90 22.54
CA ARG A 182 21.37 15.09 23.45
C ARG A 182 21.65 13.85 24.30
N ALA A 183 20.63 13.25 24.91
CA ALA A 183 20.78 12.04 25.70
C ALA A 183 21.30 10.85 24.87
N PHE A 184 21.01 10.80 23.57
CA PHE A 184 21.52 9.77 22.66
C PHE A 184 22.88 10.09 22.04
N GLY A 185 23.43 11.27 22.27
CA GLY A 185 24.61 11.75 21.53
C GLY A 185 24.36 11.89 20.04
N ALA A 186 23.11 12.15 19.64
CA ALA A 186 22.70 12.35 18.26
C ALA A 186 22.71 13.86 17.90
N PRO A 187 23.14 14.23 16.69
CA PRO A 187 23.24 15.64 16.28
C PRO A 187 21.87 16.24 16.01
N TRP A 188 21.57 17.38 16.64
CA TRP A 188 20.28 18.08 16.51
C TRP A 188 20.48 19.52 16.02
N SER A 189 19.62 19.98 15.11
CA SER A 189 19.65 21.35 14.57
C SER A 189 18.27 21.83 14.15
N ASP A 190 18.15 23.09 13.70
CA ASP A 190 16.89 23.68 13.25
C ASP A 190 16.25 22.93 12.06
N THR A 191 17.04 22.19 11.28
CA THR A 191 16.51 21.33 10.20
C THR A 191 15.67 20.15 10.72
N CYS A 192 15.80 19.82 12.01
CA CYS A 192 15.06 18.75 12.68
C CYS A 192 13.63 19.19 13.06
N ILE A 193 13.33 20.49 13.00
CA ILE A 193 12.04 21.06 13.40
C ILE A 193 11.38 21.80 12.23
N SER A 194 10.06 21.80 12.19
CA SER A 194 9.29 22.68 11.30
C SER A 194 8.77 23.88 12.07
N THR A 195 8.57 24.98 11.34
CA THR A 195 8.02 26.25 11.86
C THR A 195 6.65 26.12 12.53
N GLN A 196 5.93 25.02 12.30
CA GLN A 196 4.60 24.76 12.84
C GLN A 196 4.58 23.83 14.07
N GLY A 197 5.70 23.70 14.80
CA GLY A 197 5.72 22.91 16.05
C GLY A 197 5.78 21.40 15.82
N THR A 198 6.23 20.94 14.64
CA THR A 198 6.41 19.51 14.33
C THR A 198 7.88 19.17 14.16
N ILE A 199 8.22 17.90 14.27
CA ILE A 199 9.55 17.37 13.99
C ILE A 199 9.58 16.96 12.51
N THR A 200 10.62 17.35 11.77
CA THR A 200 10.77 16.94 10.37
C THR A 200 11.08 15.45 10.27
N LEU A 201 10.98 14.86 9.08
CA LEU A 201 11.46 13.47 8.89
C LEU A 201 12.95 13.36 9.23
N ALA A 202 13.75 14.39 8.89
CA ALA A 202 15.16 14.44 9.26
C ALA A 202 15.36 14.39 10.79
N GLY A 203 14.59 15.18 11.54
CA GLY A 203 14.62 15.14 13.01
C GLY A 203 14.18 13.80 13.59
N LEU A 204 13.15 13.17 13.03
CA LEU A 204 12.73 11.83 13.46
C LEU A 204 13.81 10.77 13.17
N ASN A 205 14.49 10.87 12.02
CA ASN A 205 15.60 10.00 11.67
C ASN A 205 16.81 10.19 12.59
N VAL A 206 17.10 11.41 13.03
CA VAL A 206 18.12 11.69 14.05
C VAL A 206 17.78 10.99 15.38
N LEU A 207 16.55 11.13 15.88
CA LEU A 207 16.12 10.48 17.11
C LEU A 207 16.19 8.96 17.00
N LEU A 208 15.71 8.43 15.88
CA LEU A 208 15.70 7.01 15.61
C LEU A 208 17.12 6.44 15.54
N ALA A 209 18.03 7.10 14.81
CA ALA A 209 19.44 6.69 14.74
C ALA A 209 20.10 6.69 16.13
N GLY A 210 19.87 7.75 16.90
CA GLY A 210 20.38 7.87 18.27
C GLY A 210 19.87 6.75 19.18
N ALA A 211 18.57 6.49 19.15
CA ALA A 211 17.93 5.44 19.96
C ALA A 211 18.39 4.03 19.54
N GLU A 212 18.44 3.73 18.24
CA GLU A 212 18.95 2.46 17.71
C GLU A 212 20.41 2.23 18.13
N ARG A 213 21.26 3.26 18.00
CA ARG A 213 22.66 3.18 18.42
C ARG A 213 22.80 2.93 19.92
N ARG A 214 22.05 3.65 20.75
CA ARG A 214 22.07 3.48 22.22
C ARG A 214 21.64 2.09 22.65
N LEU A 215 20.73 1.46 21.91
CA LEU A 215 20.28 0.08 22.14
C LEU A 215 21.18 -0.98 21.49
N GLY A 216 22.25 -0.60 20.79
CA GLY A 216 23.11 -1.53 20.04
C GLY A 216 22.41 -2.17 18.83
N LYS A 217 21.32 -1.56 18.35
CA LYS A 217 20.47 -2.05 17.25
C LYS A 217 20.75 -1.38 15.90
N LEU A 218 21.78 -0.53 15.81
CA LEU A 218 22.09 0.19 14.57
C LEU A 218 22.45 -0.78 13.43
N GLY A 219 21.69 -0.74 12.34
CA GLY A 219 21.88 -1.62 11.19
C GLY A 219 21.43 -3.07 11.39
N VAL A 220 20.74 -3.39 12.49
CA VAL A 220 20.09 -4.69 12.67
C VAL A 220 18.92 -4.82 11.69
N ASN A 221 18.73 -6.02 11.14
CA ASN A 221 17.86 -6.28 9.99
C ASN A 221 16.41 -5.80 10.24
N ARG A 222 15.92 -5.00 9.30
CA ARG A 222 14.68 -4.20 9.38
C ARG A 222 13.40 -4.98 9.20
N ALA A 223 13.47 -6.24 8.78
CA ALA A 223 12.33 -7.15 8.57
C ALA A 223 11.52 -7.43 9.86
N LEU A 224 11.71 -6.63 10.91
CA LEU A 224 11.04 -6.71 12.20
C LEU A 224 10.25 -5.41 12.48
N LEU A 225 9.89 -4.62 11.45
CA LEU A 225 9.13 -3.35 11.62
C LEU A 225 7.89 -3.54 12.50
N PHE A 226 7.25 -4.71 12.40
CA PHE A 226 6.14 -5.14 13.23
C PHE A 226 6.41 -6.56 13.71
N GLY A 227 6.26 -6.80 15.01
CA GLY A 227 6.52 -8.09 15.63
C GLY A 227 5.34 -9.06 15.48
N THR A 228 4.15 -8.53 15.22
CA THR A 228 2.91 -9.33 15.07
C THR A 228 2.07 -8.86 13.88
N PRO A 229 1.20 -9.72 13.33
CA PRO A 229 0.30 -9.34 12.24
C PRO A 229 -0.73 -8.28 12.67
N GLU A 230 -1.09 -8.22 13.96
CA GLU A 230 -1.97 -7.18 14.47
C GLU A 230 -1.30 -5.80 14.40
N GLU A 231 -0.02 -5.73 14.78
CA GLU A 231 0.76 -4.50 14.70
C GLU A 231 0.91 -4.02 13.25
N GLU A 232 1.22 -4.93 12.34
CA GLU A 232 1.34 -4.64 10.91
C GLU A 232 -0.02 -4.20 10.33
N GLY A 233 -1.10 -4.94 10.60
CA GLY A 233 -2.44 -4.61 10.13
C GLY A 233 -2.93 -3.24 10.61
N GLN A 234 -2.60 -2.87 11.84
CA GLN A 234 -2.84 -1.52 12.37
C GLN A 234 -2.06 -0.45 11.60
N ALA A 235 -0.76 -0.64 11.42
CA ALA A 235 0.07 0.33 10.72
C ALA A 235 -0.32 0.50 9.24
N LEU A 236 -0.61 -0.60 8.54
CA LEU A 236 -1.08 -0.58 7.15
C LEU A 236 -2.42 0.18 7.04
N SER A 237 -3.40 -0.18 7.88
CA SER A 237 -4.72 0.46 7.87
C SER A 237 -4.64 1.96 8.18
N ALA A 238 -3.78 2.35 9.12
CA ALA A 238 -3.56 3.76 9.46
C ALA A 238 -2.92 4.53 8.29
N ALA A 239 -1.86 3.98 7.70
CA ALA A 239 -1.17 4.60 6.57
C ALA A 239 -2.10 4.76 5.36
N LEU A 240 -3.01 3.80 5.15
CA LEU A 240 -4.02 3.86 4.10
C LEU A 240 -5.05 4.95 4.36
N VAL A 241 -5.58 5.07 5.58
CA VAL A 241 -6.51 6.16 5.92
C VAL A 241 -5.84 7.53 5.73
N ASP A 242 -4.60 7.69 6.17
CA ASP A 242 -3.83 8.92 6.03
C ASP A 242 -3.40 9.22 4.58
N GLY A 243 -3.42 8.20 3.71
CA GLY A 243 -3.03 8.28 2.31
C GLY A 243 -4.07 8.95 1.40
N PHE A 244 -5.33 9.03 1.82
CA PHE A 244 -6.39 9.66 1.02
C PHE A 244 -6.85 10.98 1.63
N SER A 245 -6.86 12.02 0.81
CA SER A 245 -7.28 13.36 1.23
C SER A 245 -8.79 13.54 1.12
N ALA A 246 -9.39 14.16 2.13
CA ALA A 246 -10.77 14.60 2.07
C ALA A 246 -10.93 15.77 1.09
N THR A 247 -12.04 15.79 0.38
CA THR A 247 -12.46 16.92 -0.48
C THR A 247 -13.57 17.67 0.24
N ARG A 248 -13.53 19.01 0.18
CA ARG A 248 -14.63 19.86 0.66
C ARG A 248 -15.71 19.98 -0.40
N PHE A 249 -16.95 19.76 -0.02
CA PHE A 249 -18.11 19.81 -0.89
C PHE A 249 -18.89 21.13 -0.75
N PRO A 250 -19.72 21.49 -1.74
CA PRO A 250 -20.53 22.72 -1.69
C PRO A 250 -21.48 22.80 -0.49
N ASP A 251 -21.90 21.66 0.05
CA ASP A 251 -22.72 21.56 1.25
C ASP A 251 -21.93 21.85 2.55
N GLY A 252 -20.65 22.20 2.45
CA GLY A 252 -19.77 22.46 3.59
C GLY A 252 -19.19 21.21 4.25
N SER A 253 -19.60 20.01 3.82
CA SER A 253 -19.02 18.76 4.31
C SER A 253 -17.62 18.52 3.74
N GLU A 254 -16.82 17.74 4.46
CA GLU A 254 -15.51 17.28 4.00
C GLU A 254 -15.47 15.76 4.12
N ARG A 255 -15.09 15.06 3.05
CA ARG A 255 -15.00 13.59 3.03
C ARG A 255 -14.14 13.10 1.88
N VAL A 256 -13.58 11.90 2.01
CA VAL A 256 -12.93 11.21 0.89
C VAL A 256 -13.99 10.78 -0.12
N HIS A 257 -13.75 11.03 -1.40
CA HIS A 257 -14.71 10.75 -2.46
C HIS A 257 -14.00 10.33 -3.74
N TRP A 258 -14.37 9.17 -4.26
CA TRP A 258 -13.88 8.64 -5.52
C TRP A 258 -14.98 8.80 -6.57
N ASP A 259 -14.82 9.78 -7.46
CA ASP A 259 -15.70 9.96 -8.61
C ASP A 259 -15.46 8.84 -9.62
N GLY A 260 -16.51 8.16 -10.07
CA GLY A 260 -16.39 6.99 -10.93
C GLY A 260 -15.78 7.30 -12.29
N ARG A 261 -16.08 8.46 -12.89
CA ARG A 261 -15.55 8.82 -14.22
C ARG A 261 -14.06 9.13 -14.14
N ARG A 262 -13.66 9.93 -13.16
CA ARG A 262 -12.25 10.26 -12.89
C ARG A 262 -11.46 8.99 -12.55
N THR A 263 -12.04 8.10 -11.76
CA THR A 263 -11.39 6.86 -11.36
C THR A 263 -11.21 5.90 -12.54
N VAL A 264 -12.24 5.70 -13.37
CA VAL A 264 -12.13 4.87 -14.57
C VAL A 264 -11.11 5.45 -15.55
N LYS A 265 -11.11 6.78 -15.73
CA LYS A 265 -10.09 7.44 -16.54
C LYS A 265 -8.68 7.23 -15.96
N TRP A 266 -8.51 7.38 -14.65
CA TRP A 266 -7.23 7.10 -13.99
C TRP A 266 -6.77 5.65 -14.22
N LEU A 267 -7.67 4.67 -14.11
CA LEU A 267 -7.37 3.26 -14.38
C LEU A 267 -6.90 3.03 -15.83
N ALA A 268 -7.44 3.77 -16.79
CA ALA A 268 -7.04 3.69 -18.20
C ALA A 268 -5.71 4.40 -18.46
N ASP A 269 -5.57 5.63 -17.96
CA ASP A 269 -4.37 6.47 -18.11
C ASP A 269 -3.13 5.82 -17.43
N ASN A 270 -3.35 4.92 -16.46
CA ASN A 270 -2.30 4.15 -15.78
C ASN A 270 -2.18 2.70 -16.30
N GLU A 271 -2.77 2.40 -17.45
CA GLU A 271 -2.56 1.13 -18.19
C GLU A 271 -2.91 -0.14 -17.37
N THR A 272 -3.80 -0.03 -16.38
CA THR A 272 -4.12 -1.14 -15.46
C THR A 272 -4.82 -2.34 -16.12
N GLY A 273 -5.38 -2.15 -17.31
CA GLY A 273 -6.28 -3.12 -17.96
C GLY A 273 -7.64 -3.30 -17.26
N LYS A 274 -7.92 -2.59 -16.15
CA LYS A 274 -9.14 -2.76 -15.33
C LYS A 274 -10.20 -1.69 -15.57
N ALA A 275 -9.94 -0.68 -16.39
CA ALA A 275 -10.86 0.44 -16.65
C ALA A 275 -12.24 0.01 -17.17
N ASN A 276 -12.32 -1.16 -17.83
CA ASN A 276 -13.57 -1.69 -18.38
C ASN A 276 -14.45 -2.40 -17.34
N HIS A 277 -13.90 -2.68 -16.16
CA HIS A 277 -14.56 -3.44 -15.10
C HIS A 277 -15.50 -2.55 -14.30
N THR A 278 -16.52 -3.17 -13.72
CA THR A 278 -17.62 -2.45 -13.04
C THR A 278 -17.42 -2.40 -11.53
N GLU A 279 -16.51 -3.23 -11.06
CA GLU A 279 -15.88 -3.30 -9.76
C GLU A 279 -14.74 -2.29 -9.65
N TRP A 280 -14.81 -1.17 -10.38
CA TRP A 280 -13.77 -0.13 -10.40
C TRP A 280 -13.34 0.37 -9.00
N PRO A 281 -14.19 0.43 -7.94
CA PRO A 281 -13.71 0.86 -6.62
C PRO A 281 -12.73 -0.14 -6.01
N GLY A 282 -12.90 -1.44 -6.29
CA GLY A 282 -11.98 -2.48 -5.83
C GLY A 282 -10.62 -2.36 -6.50
N TRP A 283 -10.60 -2.21 -7.83
CA TRP A 283 -9.35 -2.03 -8.57
C TRP A 283 -8.63 -0.74 -8.21
N PHE A 284 -9.37 0.37 -8.11
CA PHE A 284 -8.78 1.64 -7.70
C PHE A 284 -8.19 1.57 -6.29
N TRP A 285 -8.92 0.97 -5.35
CA TRP A 285 -8.42 0.71 -4.00
C TRP A 285 -7.12 -0.10 -4.02
N GLU A 286 -7.09 -1.22 -4.74
CA GLU A 286 -5.93 -2.11 -4.82
C GLU A 286 -4.66 -1.36 -5.29
N PHE A 287 -4.72 -0.68 -6.45
CA PHE A 287 -3.56 0.03 -6.99
C PHE A 287 -3.13 1.23 -6.12
N GLN A 288 -4.09 1.99 -5.59
CA GLN A 288 -3.78 3.12 -4.72
C GLN A 288 -3.19 2.65 -3.39
N ALA A 289 -3.72 1.57 -2.80
CA ALA A 289 -3.23 1.01 -1.56
C ALA A 289 -1.78 0.55 -1.69
N ARG A 290 -1.43 -0.20 -2.74
CA ARG A 290 -0.04 -0.62 -3.02
C ARG A 290 0.90 0.59 -3.17
N THR A 291 0.46 1.62 -3.90
CA THR A 291 1.25 2.85 -4.09
C THR A 291 1.47 3.61 -2.78
N VAL A 292 0.39 3.79 -1.98
CA VAL A 292 0.47 4.45 -0.68
C VAL A 292 1.40 3.69 0.24
N LEU A 293 1.25 2.37 0.36
CA LEU A 293 2.04 1.57 1.29
C LEU A 293 3.52 1.48 0.87
N GLY A 294 3.81 1.34 -0.43
CA GLY A 294 5.19 1.37 -0.94
C GLY A 294 5.92 2.68 -0.63
N ARG A 295 5.21 3.82 -0.65
CA ARG A 295 5.78 5.12 -0.23
C ARG A 295 6.03 5.20 1.27
N ARG A 296 5.28 4.45 2.08
CA ARG A 296 5.23 4.60 3.53
C ARG A 296 6.15 3.65 4.25
N PHE A 297 6.35 2.44 3.72
CA PHE A 297 7.12 1.39 4.36
C PHE A 297 8.24 0.89 3.45
N ALA A 298 9.43 0.72 4.01
CA ALA A 298 10.53 0.11 3.30
C ALA A 298 10.22 -1.37 2.98
N PRO A 299 10.65 -1.87 1.81
CA PRO A 299 10.43 -3.27 1.44
C PRO A 299 11.20 -4.20 2.39
N ASN A 300 10.58 -5.34 2.70
CA ASN A 300 11.21 -6.43 3.43
C ASN A 300 12.20 -7.14 2.49
N PRO A 301 13.50 -7.26 2.84
CA PRO A 301 14.47 -8.01 2.02
C PRO A 301 14.17 -9.51 1.92
N ASN A 302 13.40 -10.06 2.88
CA ASN A 302 13.00 -11.45 2.92
C ASN A 302 11.46 -11.54 3.02
N PRO A 303 10.72 -11.16 1.97
CA PRO A 303 9.27 -11.13 2.02
C PRO A 303 8.68 -12.54 2.10
N PRO A 304 7.50 -12.71 2.71
CA PRO A 304 6.76 -13.98 2.67
C PRO A 304 6.35 -14.34 1.24
N ARG A 305 6.00 -15.61 1.02
CA ARG A 305 5.45 -16.07 -0.27
C ARG A 305 4.11 -15.40 -0.53
N THR A 306 3.87 -14.84 -1.71
CA THR A 306 2.60 -14.14 -1.99
C THR A 306 1.73 -14.83 -3.04
N LYS A 307 2.27 -15.86 -3.72
CA LYS A 307 1.57 -16.56 -4.80
C LYS A 307 1.37 -18.05 -4.50
N TYR A 308 0.10 -18.44 -4.39
CA TYR A 308 -0.36 -19.82 -4.16
C TYR A 308 -1.28 -20.34 -5.27
N GLY A 309 -1.59 -19.49 -6.25
CA GLY A 309 -2.46 -19.79 -7.38
C GLY A 309 -2.15 -18.85 -8.56
N PRO A 310 -3.08 -18.69 -9.51
CA PRO A 310 -2.86 -17.84 -10.69
C PRO A 310 -2.55 -16.38 -10.33
N GLU A 311 -3.27 -15.84 -9.34
CA GLU A 311 -3.16 -14.47 -8.89
C GLU A 311 -2.41 -14.43 -7.54
N PRO A 312 -1.41 -13.55 -7.37
CA PRO A 312 -0.80 -13.30 -6.07
C PRO A 312 -1.73 -12.48 -5.17
N PHE A 313 -1.46 -12.51 -3.86
CA PHE A 313 -2.05 -11.55 -2.92
C PHE A 313 -1.46 -10.15 -3.13
N ASP A 314 -2.16 -9.12 -2.65
CA ASP A 314 -1.89 -7.75 -3.10
C ASP A 314 -0.64 -7.10 -2.52
N TYR A 315 -0.24 -7.49 -1.31
CA TYR A 315 0.83 -6.81 -0.58
C TYR A 315 1.50 -7.73 0.45
N SER A 316 2.77 -7.45 0.75
CA SER A 316 3.48 -8.09 1.85
C SER A 316 4.53 -7.18 2.45
N LEU A 317 4.66 -7.19 3.76
CA LEU A 317 5.84 -6.74 4.49
C LEU A 317 6.41 -7.94 5.26
N ASN A 318 6.06 -8.10 6.53
CA ASN A 318 6.40 -9.28 7.31
C ASN A 318 5.33 -10.37 7.16
N PHE A 319 4.08 -9.96 6.93
CA PHE A 319 2.94 -10.85 6.70
C PHE A 319 2.30 -10.59 5.33
N VAL A 320 1.46 -11.53 4.88
CA VAL A 320 0.75 -11.43 3.61
C VAL A 320 -0.58 -10.73 3.80
N TRP A 321 -0.88 -9.75 2.93
CA TRP A 321 -2.11 -8.98 2.97
C TRP A 321 -2.76 -8.91 1.60
N ASP A 322 -4.07 -9.05 1.59
CA ASP A 322 -4.90 -8.92 0.40
C ASP A 322 -5.92 -7.79 0.57
N PHE A 323 -6.16 -7.05 -0.51
CA PHE A 323 -6.99 -5.85 -0.52
C PHE A 323 -8.38 -6.14 -1.06
N LYS A 324 -9.38 -5.66 -0.33
CA LYS A 324 -10.78 -5.81 -0.72
C LYS A 324 -11.55 -4.51 -0.56
N ALA A 325 -12.52 -4.29 -1.44
CA ALA A 325 -13.46 -3.19 -1.31
C ALA A 325 -14.86 -3.74 -1.02
N HIS A 326 -15.48 -3.23 0.04
CA HIS A 326 -16.82 -3.56 0.47
C HIS A 326 -17.76 -2.38 0.30
N THR A 327 -18.92 -2.63 -0.31
CA THR A 327 -20.01 -1.65 -0.33
C THR A 327 -20.84 -1.86 0.93
N SER A 328 -20.58 -1.06 1.95
CA SER A 328 -21.25 -1.13 3.25
C SER A 328 -22.68 -0.57 3.16
N CYS A 329 -22.89 0.43 2.32
CA CYS A 329 -24.19 1.01 2.05
C CYS A 329 -24.28 1.61 0.64
N TRP A 330 -25.50 1.80 0.17
CA TRP A 330 -25.84 2.48 -1.07
C TRP A 330 -26.55 3.78 -0.76
N LYS A 331 -26.23 4.84 -1.50
CA LYS A 331 -26.90 6.13 -1.43
C LYS A 331 -27.60 6.44 -2.75
N ASP A 332 -28.87 6.77 -2.68
CA ASP A 332 -29.59 7.38 -3.77
C ASP A 332 -29.26 8.90 -3.78
N PRO A 333 -28.57 9.42 -4.81
CA PRO A 333 -28.22 10.83 -4.88
C PRO A 333 -29.42 11.77 -5.06
N ARG A 334 -30.59 11.28 -5.51
CA ARG A 334 -31.80 12.11 -5.71
C ARG A 334 -32.57 12.32 -4.42
N THR A 335 -32.69 11.27 -3.61
CA THR A 335 -33.47 11.29 -2.36
C THR A 335 -32.60 11.48 -1.12
N GLY A 336 -31.29 11.26 -1.24
CA GLY A 336 -30.36 11.20 -0.10
C GLY A 336 -30.49 9.94 0.75
N GLN A 337 -31.45 9.05 0.44
CA GLN A 337 -31.69 7.84 1.22
C GLN A 337 -30.51 6.88 1.13
N THR A 338 -30.14 6.32 2.28
CA THR A 338 -29.13 5.27 2.39
C THR A 338 -29.76 3.91 2.69
N LYS A 339 -29.24 2.85 2.05
CA LYS A 339 -29.67 1.46 2.26
C LYS A 339 -28.45 0.58 2.56
N PRO A 340 -28.55 -0.43 3.43
CA PRO A 340 -27.46 -1.36 3.67
C PRO A 340 -26.98 -2.06 2.40
N GLY A 341 -25.68 -2.31 2.33
CA GLY A 341 -25.06 -3.13 1.31
C GLY A 341 -25.29 -4.63 1.54
N ARG A 342 -24.47 -5.47 0.90
CA ARG A 342 -24.51 -6.91 1.18
C ARG A 342 -23.90 -7.17 2.56
N ALA A 343 -24.39 -8.18 3.27
CA ALA A 343 -23.84 -8.57 4.57
C ALA A 343 -22.54 -9.37 4.49
N SER A 344 -21.98 -9.57 3.30
CA SER A 344 -20.73 -10.29 3.09
C SER A 344 -19.93 -9.75 1.91
N SER A 345 -18.62 -10.01 1.94
CA SER A 345 -17.65 -9.60 0.93
C SER A 345 -16.93 -10.80 0.34
N PRO A 346 -16.92 -10.97 -0.99
CA PRO A 346 -16.10 -12.00 -1.62
C PRO A 346 -14.61 -11.79 -1.33
N LEU A 347 -13.93 -12.85 -0.94
CA LEU A 347 -12.48 -12.95 -0.78
C LEU A 347 -11.86 -13.59 -2.03
N ASN A 348 -10.65 -14.14 -1.89
CA ASN A 348 -9.91 -14.81 -2.95
C ASN A 348 -10.41 -16.24 -3.18
N GLU A 349 -9.81 -16.91 -4.17
CA GLU A 349 -10.03 -18.31 -4.47
C GLU A 349 -9.69 -19.17 -3.24
N ALA A 350 -10.57 -20.14 -2.93
CA ALA A 350 -10.58 -20.82 -1.64
C ALA A 350 -9.29 -21.59 -1.36
N LEU A 351 -8.75 -22.31 -2.36
CA LEU A 351 -7.53 -23.09 -2.22
C LEU A 351 -6.31 -22.19 -1.99
N SER A 352 -6.21 -21.07 -2.72
CA SER A 352 -5.13 -20.09 -2.53
C SER A 352 -5.15 -19.49 -1.12
N VAL A 353 -6.34 -19.23 -0.58
CA VAL A 353 -6.52 -18.75 0.81
C VAL A 353 -6.10 -19.81 1.81
N GLU A 354 -6.54 -21.05 1.63
CA GLU A 354 -6.21 -22.17 2.51
C GLU A 354 -4.71 -22.43 2.57
N ASN A 355 -4.06 -22.56 1.40
CA ASN A 355 -2.64 -22.84 1.32
C ASN A 355 -1.78 -21.73 1.98
N CYS A 356 -2.16 -20.45 1.78
CA CYS A 356 -1.45 -19.35 2.42
C CYS A 356 -1.63 -19.32 3.94
N ILE A 357 -2.85 -19.55 4.41
CA ILE A 357 -3.16 -19.58 5.84
C ILE A 357 -2.42 -20.75 6.52
N GLU A 358 -2.35 -21.90 5.87
CA GLU A 358 -1.63 -23.08 6.37
C GLU A 358 -0.12 -22.82 6.48
N GLU A 359 0.48 -22.18 5.46
CA GLU A 359 1.93 -21.95 5.42
C GLU A 359 2.38 -20.82 6.38
N GLN A 360 1.65 -19.71 6.46
CA GLN A 360 2.17 -18.48 7.08
C GLN A 360 1.09 -17.47 7.57
N GLY A 361 -0.19 -17.85 7.52
CA GLY A 361 -1.30 -16.94 7.78
C GLY A 361 -1.63 -15.99 6.61
N LEU A 362 -2.76 -15.30 6.72
CA LEU A 362 -3.22 -14.34 5.70
C LEU A 362 -4.05 -13.22 6.32
N GLY A 363 -3.71 -11.99 5.96
CA GLY A 363 -4.46 -10.79 6.30
C GLY A 363 -5.32 -10.28 5.15
N PHE A 364 -6.43 -9.62 5.50
CA PHE A 364 -7.26 -8.87 4.57
C PHE A 364 -7.41 -7.42 5.04
N VAL A 365 -7.01 -6.46 4.20
CA VAL A 365 -7.27 -5.04 4.43
C VAL A 365 -8.42 -4.57 3.55
N MET A 366 -9.53 -4.25 4.19
CA MET A 366 -10.81 -4.00 3.54
C MET A 366 -11.23 -2.54 3.64
N VAL A 367 -11.38 -1.85 2.51
CA VAL A 367 -12.05 -0.55 2.48
C VAL A 367 -13.56 -0.74 2.48
N GLY A 368 -14.25 -0.24 3.49
CA GLY A 368 -15.71 -0.17 3.54
C GLY A 368 -16.18 1.23 3.20
N GLY A 369 -17.21 1.33 2.37
CA GLY A 369 -17.69 2.64 1.93
C GLY A 369 -19.12 2.69 1.43
N LEU A 370 -19.55 3.91 1.19
CA LEU A 370 -20.86 4.27 0.66
C LEU A 370 -20.76 4.36 -0.87
N ALA A 371 -21.52 3.52 -1.56
CA ALA A 371 -21.62 3.58 -3.02
C ALA A 371 -22.75 4.51 -3.44
N VAL A 372 -22.46 5.50 -4.29
CA VAL A 372 -23.47 6.38 -4.88
C VAL A 372 -24.09 5.71 -6.10
N GLU A 373 -25.40 5.55 -6.10
CA GLU A 373 -26.15 4.89 -7.16
C GLU A 373 -26.17 5.72 -8.46
N ASP A 374 -25.99 5.04 -9.59
CA ASP A 374 -26.22 5.60 -10.93
C ASP A 374 -27.72 5.52 -11.30
N VAL A 375 -28.53 6.43 -10.75
CA VAL A 375 -30.00 6.32 -10.82
C VAL A 375 -30.56 6.73 -12.19
N ASP A 376 -29.91 7.66 -12.90
CA ASP A 376 -30.29 8.07 -14.27
C ASP A 376 -29.63 7.22 -15.36
N GLY A 377 -28.66 6.38 -15.01
CA GLY A 377 -27.87 5.60 -15.97
C GLY A 377 -26.82 6.44 -16.72
N ALA A 378 -26.59 7.70 -16.32
CA ALA A 378 -25.65 8.58 -16.99
C ALA A 378 -24.20 8.13 -16.80
N PHE A 379 -23.87 7.45 -15.69
CA PHE A 379 -22.55 6.83 -15.55
C PHE A 379 -22.43 5.59 -16.44
N LYS A 380 -23.45 4.73 -16.50
CA LYS A 380 -23.47 3.56 -17.41
C LYS A 380 -23.31 3.99 -18.88
N ALA A 381 -24.11 4.94 -19.35
CA ALA A 381 -24.07 5.41 -20.72
C ALA A 381 -22.68 5.96 -21.08
N TRP A 382 -22.09 6.76 -20.17
CA TRP A 382 -20.72 7.23 -20.31
C TRP A 382 -19.69 6.09 -20.32
N HIS A 383 -19.80 5.10 -19.42
CA HIS A 383 -18.85 3.99 -19.31
C HIS A 383 -18.90 3.07 -20.53
N ASP A 384 -20.08 2.86 -21.11
CA ASP A 384 -20.24 2.08 -22.33
C ASP A 384 -19.63 2.81 -23.54
N ALA A 385 -19.85 4.12 -23.64
CA ALA A 385 -19.20 4.95 -24.67
C ALA A 385 -17.66 4.99 -24.50
N PHE A 386 -17.17 5.01 -23.26
CA PHE A 386 -15.74 5.01 -22.94
C PHE A 386 -15.03 3.72 -23.35
N LYS A 387 -15.69 2.56 -23.22
CA LYS A 387 -15.09 1.24 -23.54
C LYS A 387 -14.84 1.02 -25.02
N ASP A 388 -15.62 1.70 -25.87
CA ASP A 388 -15.69 1.47 -27.31
C ASP A 388 -15.82 -0.02 -27.69
N LYS A 389 -16.48 -0.80 -26.83
CA LYS A 389 -16.70 -2.25 -26.98
C LYS A 389 -18.10 -2.61 -26.49
N PRO A 390 -18.83 -3.50 -27.19
CA PRO A 390 -20.12 -4.00 -26.73
C PRO A 390 -19.98 -4.68 -25.36
N ALA A 391 -20.91 -4.39 -24.45
CA ALA A 391 -20.97 -5.11 -23.18
C ALA A 391 -21.28 -6.59 -23.43
N ALA A 392 -20.54 -7.49 -22.79
CA ALA A 392 -20.87 -8.91 -22.82
C ALA A 392 -22.31 -9.14 -22.28
N PRO A 393 -23.07 -10.07 -22.87
CA PRO A 393 -24.44 -10.36 -22.45
C PRO A 393 -24.47 -10.81 -20.98
N SER A 394 -25.50 -10.37 -20.25
CA SER A 394 -25.68 -10.73 -18.83
C SER A 394 -26.26 -12.13 -18.71
N ASN A 395 -25.63 -13.00 -17.93
CA ASN A 395 -26.16 -14.32 -17.58
C ASN A 395 -27.53 -14.27 -16.88
N SER A 396 -27.93 -13.12 -16.30
CA SER A 396 -29.18 -12.96 -15.54
C SER A 396 -30.24 -12.09 -16.21
N GLY A 397 -29.98 -11.55 -17.40
CA GLY A 397 -30.88 -10.62 -18.11
C GLY A 397 -31.09 -9.26 -17.42
N LYS A 398 -30.68 -9.09 -16.16
CA LYS A 398 -30.75 -7.83 -15.41
C LYS A 398 -29.37 -7.16 -15.35
N PRO A 399 -29.23 -5.88 -15.74
CA PRO A 399 -27.97 -5.17 -15.60
C PRO A 399 -27.61 -4.99 -14.12
N ARG A 400 -26.34 -5.19 -13.77
CA ARG A 400 -25.85 -4.95 -12.41
C ARG A 400 -25.98 -3.46 -12.07
N ARG A 401 -26.46 -3.15 -10.86
CA ARG A 401 -26.48 -1.80 -10.31
C ARG A 401 -25.07 -1.19 -10.39
N ARG A 402 -24.98 0.03 -10.95
CA ARG A 402 -23.71 0.75 -11.16
C ARG A 402 -23.43 1.72 -10.02
N LYS A 403 -22.14 1.97 -9.80
CA LYS A 403 -21.63 2.93 -8.82
C LYS A 403 -21.13 4.14 -9.59
N ALA A 404 -21.83 5.27 -9.47
CA ALA A 404 -21.40 6.53 -10.06
C ALA A 404 -20.24 7.15 -9.25
N ALA A 405 -20.18 6.88 -7.94
CA ALA A 405 -19.08 7.24 -7.07
C ALA A 405 -18.98 6.28 -5.88
N PHE A 406 -17.90 6.38 -5.13
CA PHE A 406 -17.66 5.62 -3.89
C PHE A 406 -17.04 6.55 -2.84
N GLU A 407 -17.60 6.56 -1.64
CA GLU A 407 -17.13 7.36 -0.51
C GLU A 407 -16.58 6.40 0.55
N PRO A 408 -15.25 6.24 0.66
CA PRO A 408 -14.64 5.44 1.70
C PRO A 408 -15.03 5.96 3.08
N LEU A 409 -15.47 5.05 3.96
CA LEU A 409 -15.88 5.37 5.32
C LEU A 409 -14.85 4.86 6.34
N TYR A 410 -14.32 3.66 6.11
CA TYR A 410 -13.32 3.06 6.98
C TYR A 410 -12.43 2.06 6.23
N VAL A 411 -11.33 1.71 6.88
CA VAL A 411 -10.47 0.58 6.56
C VAL A 411 -10.49 -0.39 7.74
N ASP A 412 -10.80 -1.65 7.48
CA ASP A 412 -10.67 -2.75 8.42
C ASP A 412 -9.45 -3.60 8.08
N ALA A 413 -8.77 -4.12 9.09
CA ALA A 413 -7.85 -5.24 8.94
C ALA A 413 -8.42 -6.48 9.63
N PHE A 414 -8.34 -7.62 8.94
CA PHE A 414 -8.64 -8.94 9.48
C PHE A 414 -7.43 -9.85 9.31
N TYR A 415 -7.19 -10.76 10.23
CA TYR A 415 -6.08 -11.69 10.13
C TYR A 415 -6.47 -13.13 10.50
N PHE A 416 -6.04 -14.08 9.67
CA PHE A 416 -6.18 -15.51 9.88
C PHE A 416 -4.79 -16.09 10.13
N ALA A 417 -4.51 -16.44 11.39
CA ALA A 417 -3.18 -16.89 11.78
C ALA A 417 -2.82 -18.31 11.32
N ASN A 418 -3.82 -19.19 11.15
CA ASN A 418 -3.62 -20.59 10.82
C ASN A 418 -4.95 -21.26 10.43
N THR A 419 -4.88 -22.53 10.02
CA THR A 419 -6.03 -23.36 9.63
C THR A 419 -7.07 -23.46 10.73
N SER A 420 -6.67 -23.58 12.00
CA SER A 420 -7.62 -23.63 13.12
C SER A 420 -8.45 -22.35 13.25
N ALA A 421 -7.85 -21.18 13.01
CA ALA A 421 -8.57 -19.90 13.00
C ALA A 421 -9.56 -19.84 11.81
N LEU A 422 -9.17 -20.31 10.64
CA LEU A 422 -10.04 -20.39 9.46
C LEU A 422 -11.22 -21.33 9.70
N ASP A 423 -10.99 -22.51 10.27
CA ASP A 423 -12.04 -23.50 10.54
C ASP A 423 -13.01 -23.02 11.63
N ALA A 424 -12.51 -22.37 12.68
CA ALA A 424 -13.36 -21.72 13.68
C ALA A 424 -14.24 -20.62 13.05
N ALA A 425 -13.68 -19.84 12.11
CA ALA A 425 -14.43 -18.82 11.37
C ALA A 425 -15.50 -19.43 10.45
N LYS A 426 -15.20 -20.54 9.78
CA LYS A 426 -16.17 -21.31 8.99
C LYS A 426 -17.29 -21.87 9.86
N ALA A 427 -16.95 -22.51 10.97
CA ALA A 427 -17.91 -23.08 11.92
C ALA A 427 -18.85 -22.01 12.52
N SER A 428 -18.32 -20.81 12.76
CA SER A 428 -19.08 -19.66 13.28
C SER A 428 -19.87 -18.90 12.22
N GLY A 429 -19.82 -19.33 10.94
CA GLY A 429 -20.48 -18.66 9.83
C GLY A 429 -19.90 -17.29 9.47
N LEU A 430 -18.70 -16.97 9.95
CA LEU A 430 -17.97 -15.75 9.60
C LEU A 430 -17.34 -15.86 8.22
N VAL A 431 -16.88 -17.07 7.85
CA VAL A 431 -16.41 -17.41 6.51
C VAL A 431 -17.36 -18.42 5.88
N THR A 432 -17.82 -18.15 4.66
CA THR A 432 -18.73 -19.05 3.92
C THR A 432 -18.28 -19.24 2.49
N GLY A 433 -18.65 -20.37 1.88
CA GLY A 433 -18.36 -20.62 0.47
C GLY A 433 -19.13 -19.67 -0.47
N PHE A 434 -18.46 -19.15 -1.48
CA PHE A 434 -19.02 -18.33 -2.55
C PHE A 434 -18.91 -19.05 -3.89
N LYS A 435 -20.06 -19.54 -4.39
CA LYS A 435 -20.17 -20.06 -5.77
C LYS A 435 -20.31 -18.88 -6.73
N GLN A 436 -19.23 -18.56 -7.45
CA GLN A 436 -19.17 -17.36 -8.30
C GLN A 436 -19.99 -17.47 -9.60
N GLY A 437 -20.49 -18.67 -9.94
CA GLY A 437 -21.10 -18.96 -11.24
C GLY A 437 -20.07 -18.99 -12.38
N PRO A 438 -20.44 -19.48 -13.58
CA PRO A 438 -19.56 -19.50 -14.73
C PRO A 438 -19.18 -18.07 -15.19
N GLN A 439 -18.11 -17.96 -15.97
CA GLN A 439 -17.72 -16.70 -16.62
C GLN A 439 -18.85 -16.17 -17.54
N ALA A 440 -18.77 -14.90 -17.91
CA ALA A 440 -19.58 -14.40 -19.00
C ALA A 440 -19.18 -15.16 -20.28
N PRO A 441 -20.14 -15.64 -21.08
CA PRO A 441 -19.82 -16.40 -22.28
C PRO A 441 -19.15 -15.50 -23.33
N ARG A 442 -18.23 -16.09 -24.09
CA ARG A 442 -17.53 -15.39 -25.19
C ARG A 442 -18.46 -15.13 -26.37
N VAL A 443 -19.48 -15.99 -26.54
CA VAL A 443 -20.51 -15.90 -27.58
C VAL A 443 -21.89 -15.84 -26.93
N ALA A 444 -22.77 -14.98 -27.43
CA ALA A 444 -24.13 -14.88 -26.93
C ALA A 444 -24.89 -16.21 -27.11
N GLY A 445 -25.45 -16.75 -26.03
CA GLY A 445 -26.18 -18.03 -26.03
C GLY A 445 -25.37 -19.24 -25.55
N GLU A 446 -24.05 -19.10 -25.34
CA GLU A 446 -23.20 -20.16 -24.79
C GLU A 446 -23.06 -20.07 -23.26
N ARG A 447 -22.50 -21.11 -22.64
CA ARG A 447 -22.07 -21.11 -21.24
C ARG A 447 -20.59 -20.76 -21.17
N GLY A 448 -20.22 -19.80 -20.31
CA GLY A 448 -18.81 -19.49 -20.04
C GLY A 448 -18.12 -20.52 -19.13
N ASP A 449 -16.80 -20.46 -19.05
CA ASP A 449 -16.00 -21.41 -18.27
C ASP A 449 -16.38 -21.40 -16.78
N ASP A 450 -16.26 -22.56 -16.12
CA ASP A 450 -16.49 -22.66 -14.68
C ASP A 450 -15.40 -21.93 -13.89
N ARG A 451 -15.80 -21.35 -12.76
CA ARG A 451 -14.90 -20.64 -11.84
C ARG A 451 -14.71 -21.43 -10.56
N GLY A 452 -13.47 -21.47 -10.07
CA GLY A 452 -13.15 -22.03 -8.76
C GLY A 452 -13.95 -21.35 -7.63
N PRO A 453 -14.22 -22.07 -6.53
CA PRO A 453 -14.91 -21.49 -5.39
C PRO A 453 -14.08 -20.37 -4.77
N LYS A 454 -14.76 -19.38 -4.20
CA LYS A 454 -14.13 -18.35 -3.37
C LYS A 454 -14.69 -18.41 -1.96
N TYR A 455 -14.07 -17.70 -1.04
CA TYR A 455 -14.69 -17.41 0.26
C TYR A 455 -15.48 -16.10 0.25
N ASN A 456 -16.40 -15.99 1.19
CA ASN A 456 -17.04 -14.74 1.60
C ASN A 456 -16.70 -14.49 3.07
N LEU A 457 -16.34 -13.26 3.41
CA LEU A 457 -16.26 -12.79 4.78
C LEU A 457 -17.55 -12.07 5.17
N SER A 458 -18.16 -12.48 6.28
CA SER A 458 -19.36 -11.86 6.86
C SER A 458 -19.03 -10.49 7.45
N ALA A 459 -19.93 -9.53 7.33
CA ALA A 459 -19.83 -8.23 8.00
C ALA A 459 -19.77 -8.35 9.53
N LYS A 460 -20.25 -9.46 10.10
CA LYS A 460 -20.15 -9.77 11.53
C LYS A 460 -18.73 -10.10 11.99
N ALA A 461 -17.79 -10.33 11.06
CA ALA A 461 -16.40 -10.61 11.41
C ALA A 461 -15.73 -9.45 12.18
N VAL A 462 -16.28 -8.23 12.08
CA VAL A 462 -15.82 -7.06 12.85
C VAL A 462 -15.94 -7.26 14.36
N ASP A 463 -16.86 -8.11 14.83
CA ASP A 463 -17.08 -8.38 16.25
C ASP A 463 -16.38 -9.68 16.70
N SER A 464 -15.41 -10.16 15.92
CA SER A 464 -14.71 -11.43 16.17
C SER A 464 -13.23 -11.23 16.47
N ASN A 465 -12.57 -12.30 16.94
CA ASN A 465 -11.13 -12.35 17.15
C ASN A 465 -10.29 -12.26 15.86
N LEU A 466 -10.92 -12.32 14.69
CA LEU A 466 -10.24 -12.09 13.41
C LEU A 466 -10.02 -10.60 13.13
N HIS A 467 -10.83 -9.72 13.73
CA HIS A 467 -10.75 -8.29 13.49
C HIS A 467 -9.58 -7.69 14.25
N VAL A 468 -8.66 -7.09 13.50
CA VAL A 468 -7.46 -6.45 14.05
C VAL A 468 -7.77 -5.01 14.43
N VAL A 469 -8.32 -4.24 13.49
CA VAL A 469 -8.62 -2.82 13.71
C VAL A 469 -9.62 -2.28 12.69
N ARG A 470 -10.32 -1.21 13.08
CA ARG A 470 -11.03 -0.30 12.17
C ARG A 470 -10.51 1.12 12.32
N TYR A 471 -10.15 1.76 11.22
CA TYR A 471 -9.91 3.21 11.17
C TYR A 471 -10.89 3.90 10.22
N TYR A 472 -11.44 5.02 10.66
CA TYR A 472 -12.36 5.82 9.87
C TYR A 472 -11.63 6.90 9.08
N TYR A 473 -12.08 7.13 7.86
CA TYR A 473 -11.65 8.29 7.09
C TYR A 473 -12.16 9.58 7.74
N PRO A 474 -11.42 10.70 7.60
CA PRO A 474 -11.86 11.98 8.13
C PRO A 474 -13.17 12.41 7.45
N GLN A 475 -14.15 12.78 8.27
CA GLN A 475 -15.43 13.29 7.81
C GLN A 475 -15.83 14.51 8.63
N LYS A 476 -16.24 15.58 7.96
CA LYS A 476 -16.88 16.75 8.55
C LYS A 476 -18.30 16.86 8.02
N VAL A 477 -19.27 16.83 8.92
CA VAL A 477 -20.69 17.03 8.60
C VAL A 477 -20.95 18.55 8.50
N PRO A 478 -21.87 19.02 7.63
CA PRO A 478 -22.26 20.43 7.61
C PRO A 478 -22.70 20.87 9.02
N GLN A 479 -22.23 22.04 9.49
CA GLN A 479 -22.81 22.65 10.68
C GLN A 479 -24.18 23.25 10.29
N PRO A 480 -25.23 23.02 11.10
CA PRO A 480 -26.58 23.49 10.81
C PRO A 480 -26.70 25.01 10.76
#